data_AF-A0A2T7MW08-F1
#
_entry.id   AF-A0A2T7MW08-F1
#
_cell.length_a   1.000
_cell.length_b   1.000
_cell.length_c   1.000
_cell.angle_alpha   90.00
_cell.angle_beta   90.00
_cell.angle_gamma   90.00
#
_symmetry.space_group_name_H-M   'P 1'
#
loop_
_entity.id
_entity.type
_entity.pdbx_description
1 polymer ?
#
loop_
_entity_poly.entity_id
_entity_poly.type
_entity_poly.pdbx_seq_one_letter_code
_entity_poly.pdbx_strand_id
1 'polypeptide(L)'
;MPRESGKGLGEGQGAMPSGGSEVIDALGAAAGERLREGATPAAVCGELAAQTPWWWDAVLAVGQTLGLPESELLRRLHGEPDRVQGEFRPGEEDLYGELMETLGVFDVAKQLDERELLIVEQLRSAMGAMGGVASGRALGLSRRFALGELASAFRSLAHSGPRATCRRPAEFWEALVRAGELLESEERNEDGTVAHTLEECRAHLARSIRPQRIHAEADEKRQRDQHAEHSHPHQS
;
A
#
# COMPACT_ATOMS: atom_id res chain seq x y z
N MET A 1 -46.74 12.68 -41.53
CA MET A 1 -47.24 11.45 -40.86
C MET A 1 -46.43 10.28 -41.41
N PRO A 2 -45.88 9.41 -40.55
CA PRO A 2 -44.55 9.62 -39.97
C PRO A 2 -43.44 8.77 -40.58
N ARG A 3 -42.20 9.29 -40.50
CA ARG A 3 -40.95 8.56 -40.67
C ARG A 3 -40.64 7.83 -39.35
N GLU A 4 -40.44 6.53 -39.41
CA GLU A 4 -39.96 5.75 -38.28
C GLU A 4 -38.47 6.05 -38.06
N SER A 5 -38.18 6.78 -36.99
CA SER A 5 -36.84 6.88 -36.41
C SER A 5 -36.63 5.69 -35.48
N GLY A 6 -36.07 4.61 -36.01
CA GLY A 6 -35.53 3.51 -35.21
C GLY A 6 -34.21 3.91 -34.55
N LYS A 7 -34.30 4.55 -33.39
CA LYS A 7 -33.17 4.80 -32.48
C LYS A 7 -32.86 3.49 -31.75
N GLY A 8 -32.01 2.66 -32.33
CA GLY A 8 -31.39 1.52 -31.65
C GLY A 8 -30.16 1.97 -30.86
N LEU A 9 -30.37 2.46 -29.64
CA LEU A 9 -29.33 2.45 -28.61
C LEU A 9 -29.27 1.02 -28.07
N GLY A 10 -28.40 0.21 -28.67
CA GLY A 10 -28.04 -1.10 -28.15
C GLY A 10 -26.85 -0.94 -27.21
N GLU A 11 -27.13 -1.06 -25.92
CA GLU A 11 -26.15 -1.30 -24.87
C GLU A 11 -25.30 -2.52 -25.25
N GLY A 12 -24.04 -2.26 -25.57
CA GLY A 12 -23.00 -3.29 -25.67
C GLY A 12 -21.93 -2.95 -24.65
N GLN A 13 -22.18 -3.28 -23.38
CA GLN A 13 -21.07 -3.64 -22.50
C GLN A 13 -20.43 -4.86 -23.17
N GLY A 14 -19.32 -4.64 -23.86
CA GLY A 14 -18.60 -5.68 -24.57
C GLY A 14 -18.27 -6.77 -23.57
N ALA A 15 -18.93 -7.91 -23.69
CA ALA A 15 -18.50 -9.12 -23.02
C ALA A 15 -17.05 -9.37 -23.45
N MET A 16 -16.14 -9.42 -22.48
CA MET A 16 -14.73 -9.69 -22.73
C MET A 16 -14.60 -11.05 -23.45
N PRO A 17 -13.61 -11.21 -24.34
CA PRO A 17 -13.35 -12.49 -24.97
C PRO A 17 -13.01 -13.52 -23.88
N SER A 18 -13.81 -14.59 -23.81
CA SER A 18 -13.70 -15.66 -22.82
C SER A 18 -13.95 -17.01 -23.48
N GLY A 19 -13.35 -18.06 -22.94
CA GLY A 19 -13.65 -19.45 -23.29
C GLY A 19 -15.02 -19.92 -22.80
N GLY A 20 -15.70 -19.12 -21.98
CA GLY A 20 -17.02 -19.40 -21.42
C GLY A 20 -16.95 -19.99 -20.00
N SER A 21 -18.10 -20.02 -19.33
CA SER A 21 -18.22 -20.42 -17.92
C SER A 21 -17.63 -21.80 -17.63
N GLU A 22 -17.83 -22.77 -18.52
CA GLU A 22 -17.33 -24.14 -18.31
C GLU A 22 -15.79 -24.21 -18.29
N VAL A 23 -15.12 -23.39 -19.09
CA VAL A 23 -13.65 -23.29 -19.10
C VAL A 23 -13.17 -22.65 -17.81
N ILE A 24 -13.81 -21.55 -17.40
CA ILE A 24 -13.48 -20.85 -16.15
C ILE A 24 -13.67 -21.77 -14.95
N ASP A 25 -14.75 -22.55 -14.90
CA ASP A 25 -15.03 -23.49 -13.81
C ASP A 25 -13.96 -24.60 -13.73
N ALA A 26 -13.54 -25.14 -14.88
CA ALA A 26 -12.48 -26.14 -14.95
C ALA A 26 -11.12 -25.57 -14.51
N LEU A 27 -10.79 -24.36 -14.96
CA LEU A 27 -9.58 -23.64 -14.53
C LEU A 27 -9.64 -23.32 -13.03
N GLY A 28 -10.81 -22.97 -12.49
CA GLY A 28 -11.01 -22.70 -11.06
C GLY A 28 -10.77 -23.94 -10.20
N ALA A 29 -11.24 -25.11 -10.63
CA ALA A 29 -10.95 -26.36 -9.95
C ALA A 29 -9.44 -26.68 -9.92
N ALA A 30 -8.75 -26.48 -11.05
CA ALA A 30 -7.30 -26.64 -11.14
C ALA A 30 -6.54 -25.62 -10.26
N ALA A 31 -6.97 -24.36 -10.27
CA ALA A 31 -6.42 -23.31 -9.42
C ALA A 31 -6.52 -23.69 -7.94
N GLY A 32 -7.69 -24.17 -7.51
CA GLY A 32 -7.95 -24.59 -6.14
C GLY A 32 -7.05 -25.74 -5.68
N GLU A 33 -6.74 -26.70 -6.55
CA GLU A 33 -5.78 -27.77 -6.23
C GLU A 33 -4.38 -27.21 -6.02
N ARG A 34 -3.86 -26.48 -7.02
CA ARG A 34 -2.48 -25.98 -6.99
C ARG A 34 -2.24 -25.00 -5.83
N LEU A 35 -3.21 -24.13 -5.53
CA LEU A 35 -3.14 -23.22 -4.38
C LEU A 35 -3.14 -23.99 -3.05
N ARG A 36 -3.91 -25.08 -2.92
CA ARG A 36 -3.87 -25.95 -1.73
C ARG A 36 -2.54 -26.70 -1.60
N GLU A 37 -1.91 -27.05 -2.71
CA GLU A 37 -0.57 -27.63 -2.74
C GLU A 37 0.54 -26.62 -2.40
N GLY A 38 0.19 -25.34 -2.23
CA GLY A 38 1.12 -24.27 -1.82
C GLY A 38 1.79 -23.53 -2.98
N ALA A 39 1.33 -23.71 -4.22
CA ALA A 39 1.79 -22.90 -5.35
C ALA A 39 1.37 -21.43 -5.16
N THR A 40 2.18 -20.49 -5.64
CA THR A 40 1.85 -19.07 -5.58
C THR A 40 0.76 -18.74 -6.61
N PRO A 41 -0.12 -17.75 -6.34
CA PRO A 41 -1.13 -17.31 -7.32
C PRO A 41 -0.54 -16.93 -8.68
N ALA A 42 0.66 -16.34 -8.71
CA ALA A 42 1.39 -16.00 -9.93
C ALA A 42 1.71 -17.25 -10.78
N ALA A 43 2.31 -18.26 -10.15
CA ALA A 43 2.68 -19.51 -10.82
C ALA A 43 1.44 -20.24 -11.34
N VAL A 44 0.39 -20.34 -10.51
CA VAL A 44 -0.89 -20.94 -10.93
C VAL A 44 -1.49 -20.17 -12.11
N CYS A 45 -1.46 -18.85 -12.08
CA CYS A 45 -1.96 -18.03 -13.18
C CYS A 45 -1.21 -18.30 -14.49
N GLY A 46 0.12 -18.39 -14.46
CA GLY A 46 0.94 -18.73 -15.64
C GLY A 46 0.65 -20.13 -16.17
N GLU A 47 0.63 -21.13 -15.28
CA GLU A 47 0.30 -22.53 -15.61
C GLU A 47 -1.09 -22.65 -16.28
N LEU A 48 -2.08 -21.90 -15.79
CA LEU A 48 -3.44 -21.91 -16.34
C LEU A 48 -3.52 -21.12 -17.65
N ALA A 49 -2.84 -19.96 -17.76
CA ALA A 49 -2.79 -19.17 -18.98
C ALA A 49 -2.16 -19.96 -20.14
N ALA A 50 -1.23 -20.88 -19.87
CA ALA A 50 -0.66 -21.77 -20.90
C ALA A 50 -1.67 -22.77 -21.48
N GLN A 51 -2.81 -22.97 -20.82
CA GLN A 51 -3.85 -23.93 -21.23
C GLN A 51 -4.98 -23.27 -22.03
N THR A 52 -4.97 -21.94 -22.17
CA THR A 52 -6.07 -21.18 -22.78
C THR A 52 -5.54 -20.00 -23.60
N PRO A 53 -6.16 -19.66 -24.75
CA PRO A 53 -5.85 -18.41 -25.44
C PRO A 53 -6.39 -17.16 -24.70
N TRP A 54 -7.26 -17.35 -23.71
CA TRP A 54 -7.89 -16.28 -22.92
C TRP A 54 -7.22 -16.18 -21.55
N TRP A 55 -6.11 -15.46 -21.44
CA TRP A 55 -5.34 -15.40 -20.19
C TRP A 55 -6.10 -14.71 -19.06
N TRP A 56 -7.07 -13.85 -19.41
CA TRP A 56 -8.00 -13.29 -18.43
C TRP A 56 -8.82 -14.37 -17.70
N ASP A 57 -9.21 -15.46 -18.36
CA ASP A 57 -9.94 -16.56 -17.72
C ASP A 57 -9.07 -17.24 -16.64
N ALA A 58 -7.75 -17.29 -16.83
CA ALA A 58 -6.82 -17.78 -15.82
C ALA A 58 -6.75 -16.84 -14.60
N VAL A 59 -6.73 -15.52 -14.82
CA VAL A 59 -6.79 -14.53 -13.73
C VAL A 59 -8.10 -14.63 -12.96
N LEU A 60 -9.23 -14.78 -13.66
CA LEU A 60 -10.54 -14.98 -13.05
C LEU A 60 -10.56 -16.24 -12.19
N ALA A 61 -10.10 -17.37 -12.74
CA ALA A 61 -10.06 -18.64 -12.03
C ALA A 61 -9.25 -18.55 -10.73
N VAL A 62 -8.04 -17.98 -10.77
CA VAL A 62 -7.19 -17.79 -9.58
C VAL A 62 -7.84 -16.81 -8.61
N GLY A 63 -8.29 -15.65 -9.09
CA GLY A 63 -8.88 -14.60 -8.26
C GLY A 63 -10.16 -15.04 -7.54
N GLN A 64 -11.07 -15.71 -8.25
CA GLN A 64 -12.30 -16.25 -7.66
C GLN A 64 -12.02 -17.34 -6.62
N THR A 65 -11.02 -18.18 -6.87
CA THR A 65 -10.56 -19.18 -5.88
C THR A 65 -10.04 -18.53 -4.61
N LEU A 66 -9.43 -17.35 -4.72
CA LEU A 66 -8.99 -16.51 -3.59
C LEU A 66 -10.13 -15.65 -2.98
N GLY A 67 -11.35 -15.77 -3.49
CA GLY A 67 -12.51 -15.02 -3.01
C GLY A 67 -12.58 -13.57 -3.50
N LEU A 68 -11.83 -13.21 -4.54
CA LEU A 68 -11.85 -11.88 -5.14
C LEU A 68 -12.94 -11.79 -6.22
N PRO A 69 -13.83 -10.80 -6.17
CA PRO A 69 -14.85 -10.64 -7.21
C PRO A 69 -14.22 -10.13 -8.52
N GLU A 70 -14.80 -10.50 -9.67
CA GLU A 70 -14.31 -10.07 -10.98
C GLU A 70 -14.17 -8.54 -11.12
N SER A 71 -15.12 -7.78 -10.56
CA SER A 71 -15.07 -6.31 -10.58
C SER A 71 -13.85 -5.74 -9.84
N GLU A 72 -13.35 -6.43 -8.82
CA GLU A 72 -12.11 -6.08 -8.13
C GLU A 72 -10.90 -6.34 -9.03
N LEU A 73 -10.85 -7.52 -9.65
CA LEU A 73 -9.75 -7.93 -10.53
C LEU A 73 -9.65 -6.98 -11.74
N LEU A 74 -10.78 -6.66 -12.37
CA LEU A 74 -10.83 -5.68 -13.47
C LEU A 74 -10.35 -4.31 -13.03
N ARG A 75 -10.77 -3.84 -11.85
CA ARG A 75 -10.34 -2.54 -11.34
C ARG A 75 -8.81 -2.48 -11.15
N ARG A 76 -8.19 -3.57 -10.70
CA ARG A 76 -6.73 -3.67 -10.51
C ARG A 76 -5.96 -3.63 -11.84
N LEU A 77 -6.58 -4.08 -12.93
CA LEU A 77 -6.05 -3.93 -14.29
C LEU A 77 -6.54 -2.68 -15.03
N HIS A 78 -7.13 -1.71 -14.33
CA HIS A 78 -7.72 -0.50 -14.92
C HIS A 78 -8.76 -0.80 -16.03
N GLY A 79 -9.37 -1.98 -16.02
CA GLY A 79 -10.36 -2.41 -17.00
C GLY A 79 -9.80 -2.79 -18.38
N GLU A 80 -8.48 -2.99 -18.53
CA GLU A 80 -7.84 -3.26 -19.82
C GLU A 80 -7.12 -4.63 -19.90
N PRO A 81 -7.75 -5.77 -19.57
CA PRO A 81 -7.06 -7.07 -19.54
C PRO A 81 -6.51 -7.50 -20.91
N ASP A 82 -7.22 -7.22 -22.01
CA ASP A 82 -6.75 -7.53 -23.38
C ASP A 82 -5.49 -6.74 -23.75
N ARG A 83 -5.43 -5.47 -23.32
CA ARG A 83 -4.27 -4.62 -23.56
C ARG A 83 -3.05 -5.19 -22.83
N VAL A 84 -3.24 -5.61 -21.59
CA VAL A 84 -2.17 -6.21 -20.78
C VAL A 84 -1.72 -7.53 -21.40
N GLN A 85 -2.65 -8.43 -21.78
CA GLN A 85 -2.29 -9.67 -22.47
C GLN A 85 -1.54 -9.41 -23.79
N GLY A 86 -1.97 -8.39 -24.55
CA GLY A 86 -1.33 -8.01 -25.82
C GLY A 86 0.12 -7.52 -25.72
N GLU A 87 0.64 -7.28 -24.52
CA GLU A 87 2.06 -6.97 -24.29
C GLU A 87 2.96 -8.21 -24.32
N PHE A 88 2.38 -9.41 -24.26
CA PHE A 88 3.09 -10.68 -24.16
C PHE A 88 2.97 -11.53 -25.44
N ARG A 89 3.90 -12.48 -25.57
CA ARG A 89 3.93 -13.47 -26.64
C ARG A 89 3.53 -14.85 -26.12
N PRO A 90 3.02 -15.75 -26.98
CA PRO A 90 2.86 -17.15 -26.61
C PRO A 90 4.18 -17.73 -26.07
N GLY A 91 4.13 -18.43 -24.93
CA GLY A 91 5.31 -18.89 -24.19
C GLY A 91 5.79 -17.95 -23.08
N GLU A 92 5.15 -16.79 -22.89
CA GLU A 92 5.45 -15.83 -21.81
C GLU A 92 4.37 -15.81 -20.72
N GLU A 93 3.62 -16.90 -20.56
CA GLU A 93 2.50 -17.01 -19.61
C GLU A 93 2.95 -16.87 -18.15
N ASP A 94 4.14 -17.39 -17.82
CA ASP A 94 4.74 -17.22 -16.49
C ASP A 94 5.00 -15.73 -16.19
N LEU A 95 5.52 -14.98 -17.17
CA LEU A 95 5.76 -13.53 -17.03
C LEU A 95 4.45 -12.75 -16.86
N TYR A 96 3.37 -13.21 -17.49
CA TYR A 96 2.04 -12.65 -17.28
C TYR A 96 1.57 -12.87 -15.83
N GLY A 97 1.74 -14.08 -15.29
CA GLY A 97 1.47 -14.39 -13.88
C GLY A 97 2.29 -13.52 -12.92
N GLU A 98 3.58 -13.35 -13.17
CA GLU A 98 4.47 -12.46 -12.40
C GLU A 98 4.03 -10.99 -12.46
N LEU A 99 3.56 -10.52 -13.64
CA LEU A 99 3.00 -9.18 -13.76
C LEU A 99 1.74 -9.03 -12.90
N MET A 100 0.83 -10.02 -12.91
CA MET A 100 -0.39 -9.98 -12.09
C MET A 100 -0.04 -9.86 -10.60
N GLU A 101 0.96 -10.59 -10.12
CA GLU A 101 1.45 -10.48 -8.74
C GLU A 101 2.11 -9.14 -8.44
N THR A 102 2.90 -8.62 -9.38
CA THR A 102 3.56 -7.31 -9.27
C THR A 102 2.53 -6.19 -9.15
N LEU A 103 1.46 -6.27 -9.95
CA LEU A 103 0.32 -5.34 -9.90
C LEU A 103 -0.58 -5.55 -8.68
N GLY A 104 -0.38 -6.63 -7.91
CA GLY A 104 -1.20 -6.96 -6.75
C GLY A 104 -2.60 -7.43 -7.13
N VAL A 105 -2.78 -7.98 -8.33
CA VAL A 105 -4.08 -8.47 -8.82
C VAL A 105 -4.67 -9.52 -7.87
N PHE A 106 -3.83 -10.38 -7.31
CA PHE A 106 -4.22 -11.46 -6.40
C PHE A 106 -4.13 -11.12 -4.91
N ASP A 107 -3.88 -9.87 -4.55
CA ASP A 107 -3.81 -9.47 -3.14
C ASP A 107 -5.16 -9.63 -2.44
N VAL A 108 -5.22 -10.50 -1.44
CA VAL A 108 -6.38 -10.63 -0.57
C VAL A 108 -6.17 -9.72 0.64
N ALA A 109 -7.02 -8.69 0.77
CA ALA A 109 -6.94 -7.78 1.89
C ALA A 109 -7.20 -8.52 3.21
N LYS A 110 -6.28 -8.38 4.15
CA LYS A 110 -6.45 -8.88 5.51
C LYS A 110 -7.52 -8.05 6.22
N GLN A 111 -8.40 -8.71 6.95
CA GLN A 111 -9.23 -8.03 7.94
C GLN A 111 -8.35 -7.64 9.13
N LEU A 112 -8.10 -6.34 9.26
CA LEU A 112 -7.29 -5.80 10.35
C LEU A 112 -8.12 -5.72 11.63
N ASP A 113 -7.53 -6.12 12.75
CA ASP A 113 -8.13 -5.91 14.06
C ASP A 113 -8.02 -4.45 14.54
N GLU A 114 -8.65 -4.11 15.66
CA GLU A 114 -8.64 -2.75 16.21
C GLU A 114 -7.22 -2.20 16.46
N ARG A 115 -6.29 -3.04 16.92
CA ARG A 115 -4.91 -2.64 17.19
C ARG A 115 -4.15 -2.43 15.88
N GLU A 116 -4.33 -3.31 14.91
CA GLU A 116 -3.75 -3.19 13.57
C GLU A 116 -4.22 -1.91 12.86
N LEU A 117 -5.50 -1.55 13.03
CA LEU A 117 -6.04 -0.29 12.53
C LEU A 117 -5.36 0.93 13.20
N LEU A 118 -5.12 0.88 14.51
CA LEU A 118 -4.37 1.93 15.22
C LEU A 118 -2.93 2.04 14.72
N ILE A 119 -2.26 0.91 14.47
CA ILE A 119 -0.92 0.90 13.88
C ILE A 119 -0.96 1.57 12.50
N VAL A 120 -1.90 1.19 11.63
CA VAL A 120 -2.06 1.80 10.30
C VAL A 120 -2.30 3.30 10.40
N GLU A 121 -3.10 3.77 11.36
CA GLU A 121 -3.31 5.20 11.60
C GLU A 121 -2.01 5.93 11.96
N GLN A 122 -1.18 5.36 12.84
CA GLN A 122 0.12 5.93 13.17
C GLN A 122 1.07 5.94 11.96
N LEU A 123 1.12 4.86 11.18
CA LEU A 123 1.96 4.78 9.99
C LEU A 123 1.50 5.79 8.90
N ARG A 124 0.20 6.00 8.73
CA ARG A 124 -0.35 7.05 7.84
C ARG A 124 -0.03 8.45 8.35
N SER A 125 -0.09 8.67 9.66
CA SER A 125 0.30 9.94 10.28
C SER A 125 1.78 10.24 10.02
N ALA A 126 2.66 9.24 10.15
CA ALA A 126 4.07 9.37 9.78
C ALA A 126 4.22 9.73 8.28
N MET A 127 3.51 9.04 7.38
CA MET A 127 3.54 9.38 5.94
C MET A 127 3.13 10.84 5.68
N GLY A 128 2.09 11.33 6.35
CA GLY A 128 1.66 12.73 6.26
C GLY A 128 2.73 13.71 6.75
N ALA A 129 3.44 13.38 7.83
CA ALA A 129 4.52 14.17 8.38
C ALA A 129 5.84 14.08 7.57
N MET A 130 6.00 13.10 6.67
CA MET A 130 7.27 12.82 5.98
C MET A 130 7.75 13.94 5.03
N GLY A 131 6.86 14.87 4.64
CA GLY A 131 7.16 15.92 3.66
C GLY A 131 7.01 15.46 2.19
N GLY A 132 6.20 14.42 1.97
CA GLY A 132 5.86 13.88 0.64
C GLY A 132 6.43 12.48 0.38
N VAL A 133 5.61 11.62 -0.24
CA VAL A 133 5.95 10.25 -0.61
C VAL A 133 5.81 10.11 -2.12
N ALA A 134 6.82 9.52 -2.79
CA ALA A 134 6.73 9.22 -4.21
C ALA A 134 5.56 8.27 -4.47
N SER A 135 4.81 8.47 -5.57
CA SER A 135 3.56 7.75 -5.85
C SER A 135 3.71 6.22 -5.80
N GLY A 136 4.77 5.67 -6.41
CA GLY A 136 5.04 4.23 -6.36
C GLY A 136 5.31 3.70 -4.94
N ARG A 137 5.99 4.47 -4.09
CA ARG A 137 6.22 4.10 -2.69
C ARG A 137 4.95 4.22 -1.85
N ALA A 138 4.12 5.22 -2.11
CA ALA A 138 2.81 5.36 -1.47
C ALA A 138 1.89 4.18 -1.81
N LEU A 139 1.91 3.73 -3.08
CA LEU A 139 1.20 2.53 -3.52
C LEU A 139 1.71 1.28 -2.80
N GLY A 140 3.03 1.06 -2.78
CA GLY A 140 3.62 -0.07 -2.08
C GLY A 140 3.28 -0.10 -0.58
N LEU A 141 3.31 1.04 0.11
CA LEU A 141 2.91 1.12 1.52
C LEU A 141 1.42 0.85 1.71
N SER A 142 0.57 1.37 0.82
CA SER A 142 -0.89 1.12 0.86
C SER A 142 -1.20 -0.37 0.69
N ARG A 143 -0.50 -1.06 -0.22
CA ARG A 143 -0.57 -2.50 -0.42
C ARG A 143 -0.19 -3.26 0.86
N ARG A 144 0.95 -2.93 1.48
CA ARG A 144 1.37 -3.55 2.75
C ARG A 144 0.37 -3.35 3.89
N PHE A 145 -0.28 -2.18 3.98
CA PHE A 145 -1.34 -1.97 4.96
C PHE A 145 -2.54 -2.87 4.71
N ALA A 146 -2.98 -3.00 3.45
CA ALA A 146 -4.10 -3.87 3.09
C ALA A 146 -3.79 -5.36 3.35
N LEU A 147 -2.53 -5.78 3.18
CA LEU A 147 -2.08 -7.15 3.44
C LEU A 147 -1.76 -7.42 4.93
N GLY A 148 -1.77 -6.41 5.79
CA GLY A 148 -1.41 -6.55 7.21
C GLY A 148 0.10 -6.70 7.46
N GLU A 149 0.95 -6.33 6.50
CA GLU A 149 2.41 -6.37 6.62
C GLU A 149 2.96 -5.17 7.42
N LEU A 150 2.39 -4.92 8.59
CA LEU A 150 2.57 -3.67 9.34
C LEU A 150 4.00 -3.49 9.86
N ALA A 151 4.64 -4.57 10.33
CA ALA A 151 6.04 -4.54 10.75
C ALA A 151 6.99 -4.20 9.58
N SER A 152 6.73 -4.75 8.39
CA SER A 152 7.49 -4.44 7.17
C SER A 152 7.31 -2.99 6.74
N ALA A 153 6.07 -2.47 6.76
CA ALA A 153 5.78 -1.08 6.47
C ALA A 153 6.43 -0.13 7.48
N PHE A 154 6.36 -0.44 8.77
CA PHE A 154 7.03 0.30 9.86
C PHE A 154 8.54 0.41 9.61
N ARG A 155 9.24 -0.70 9.39
CA ARG A 155 10.68 -0.70 9.12
C ARG A 155 11.03 0.08 7.86
N SER A 156 10.22 -0.07 6.80
CA SER A 156 10.42 0.66 5.54
C SER A 156 10.27 2.17 5.70
N LEU A 157 9.35 2.62 6.55
CA LEU A 157 9.18 4.04 6.89
C LEU A 157 10.34 4.54 7.74
N ALA A 158 10.70 3.82 8.81
CA ALA A 158 11.80 4.16 9.70
C ALA A 158 13.14 4.30 8.95
N HIS A 159 13.45 3.34 8.08
CA HIS A 159 14.66 3.36 7.26
C HIS A 159 14.72 4.57 6.32
N SER A 160 13.58 5.00 5.76
CA SER A 160 13.57 6.13 4.83
C SER A 160 13.65 7.48 5.53
N GLY A 161 13.10 7.59 6.74
CA GLY A 161 13.05 8.83 7.50
C GLY A 161 12.18 9.93 6.85
N PRO A 162 12.07 11.11 7.50
CA PRO A 162 11.46 12.28 6.90
C PRO A 162 12.40 12.88 5.85
N ARG A 163 11.85 13.48 4.78
CA ARG A 163 12.67 14.19 3.78
C ARG A 163 13.40 15.36 4.43
N ALA A 164 14.53 15.76 3.85
CA ALA A 164 15.28 16.95 4.30
C ALA A 164 14.44 18.24 4.29
N THR A 165 13.43 18.32 3.42
CA THR A 165 12.48 19.45 3.31
C THR A 165 11.33 19.39 4.31
N CYS A 166 11.24 18.34 5.12
CA CYS A 166 10.21 18.17 6.13
C CYS A 166 10.34 19.24 7.22
N ARG A 167 9.26 19.98 7.46
CA ARG A 167 9.22 21.02 8.50
C ARG A 167 8.93 20.46 9.90
N ARG A 168 8.41 19.23 9.99
CA ARG A 168 7.93 18.60 11.23
C ARG A 168 8.52 17.19 11.43
N PRO A 169 9.86 17.03 11.44
CA PRO A 169 10.49 15.72 11.55
C PRO A 169 10.21 15.04 12.90
N ALA A 170 9.98 15.81 13.97
CA ALA A 170 9.62 15.26 15.27
C ALA A 170 8.30 14.47 15.23
N GLU A 171 7.28 14.95 14.52
CA GLU A 171 5.98 14.28 14.41
C GLU A 171 6.06 13.00 13.60
N PHE A 172 6.92 12.98 12.57
CA PHE A 172 7.21 11.75 11.84
C PHE A 172 7.76 10.67 12.77
N TRP A 173 8.79 11.01 13.55
CA TRP A 173 9.41 10.04 14.46
C TRP A 173 8.51 9.67 15.63
N GLU A 174 7.72 10.61 16.16
CA GLU A 174 6.76 10.35 17.23
C GLU A 174 5.67 9.36 16.80
N ALA A 175 5.12 9.53 15.59
CA ALA A 175 4.16 8.59 15.02
C ALA A 175 4.77 7.19 14.82
N LEU A 176 6.03 7.10 14.36
CA LEU A 176 6.73 5.82 14.25
C LEU A 176 7.00 5.17 15.62
N VAL A 177 7.36 5.94 16.65
CA VAL A 177 7.52 5.41 18.01
C VAL A 177 6.21 4.80 18.50
N ARG A 178 5.09 5.51 18.38
CA ARG A 178 3.76 4.98 18.74
C ARG A 178 3.41 3.70 17.98
N ALA A 179 3.67 3.66 16.67
CA ALA A 179 3.43 2.47 15.85
C ALA A 179 4.30 1.29 16.30
N GLY A 180 5.58 1.53 16.58
CA GLY A 180 6.53 0.52 17.03
C GLY A 180 6.21 -0.02 18.42
N GLU A 181 5.74 0.81 19.35
CA GLU A 181 5.31 0.38 20.69
C GLU A 181 4.08 -0.53 20.64
N LEU A 182 3.13 -0.18 19.78
CA LEU A 182 2.00 -1.05 19.50
C LEU A 182 2.53 -2.38 18.95
N LEU A 183 3.33 -2.36 17.87
CA LEU A 183 3.89 -3.55 17.23
C LEU A 183 4.71 -4.44 18.17
N GLU A 184 5.55 -3.86 19.03
CA GLU A 184 6.39 -4.59 20.00
C GLU A 184 5.56 -5.39 21.01
N SER A 185 4.34 -4.91 21.34
CA SER A 185 3.42 -5.60 22.25
C SER A 185 2.81 -6.88 21.66
N GLU A 186 3.13 -7.24 20.41
CA GLU A 186 2.73 -8.51 19.79
C GLU A 186 3.74 -9.61 20.13
N GLU A 187 3.27 -10.74 20.66
CA GLU A 187 4.08 -11.96 20.94
C GLU A 187 4.74 -12.53 19.66
N ARG A 188 4.34 -12.07 18.47
CA ARG A 188 4.75 -12.59 17.16
C ARG A 188 5.99 -11.89 16.56
N ASN A 189 6.69 -11.04 17.30
CA ASN A 189 7.97 -10.45 16.88
C ASN A 189 9.14 -11.42 17.11
N GLU A 190 9.14 -12.54 16.41
CA GLU A 190 10.14 -13.63 16.61
C GLU A 190 11.58 -13.19 16.28
N ASP A 191 11.77 -12.14 15.47
CA ASP A 191 13.09 -11.73 14.97
C ASP A 191 13.75 -10.55 15.73
N GLY A 192 13.08 -9.94 16.72
CA GLY A 192 13.61 -8.77 17.45
C GLY A 192 13.86 -7.49 16.60
N THR A 193 13.62 -7.55 15.29
CA THR A 193 13.90 -6.45 14.35
C THR A 193 13.04 -5.21 14.60
N VAL A 194 11.80 -5.39 15.07
CA VAL A 194 10.91 -4.26 15.44
C VAL A 194 11.44 -3.50 16.64
N ALA A 195 11.92 -4.20 17.68
CA ALA A 195 12.48 -3.56 18.88
C ALA A 195 13.72 -2.72 18.53
N HIS A 196 14.62 -3.25 17.70
CA HIS A 196 15.79 -2.51 17.24
C HIS A 196 15.40 -1.25 16.46
N THR A 197 14.49 -1.37 15.47
CA THR A 197 14.01 -0.20 14.71
C THR A 197 13.28 0.81 15.61
N LEU A 198 12.56 0.36 16.63
CA LEU A 198 11.90 1.24 17.61
C LEU A 198 12.91 2.04 18.44
N GLU A 199 14.02 1.41 18.89
CA GLU A 199 15.11 2.12 19.57
C GLU A 199 15.74 3.20 18.67
N GLU A 200 15.97 2.89 17.40
CA GLU A 200 16.45 3.87 16.43
C GLU A 200 15.46 5.05 16.29
N CYS A 201 14.16 4.77 16.17
CA CYS A 201 13.12 5.79 16.11
C CYS A 201 13.12 6.69 17.35
N ARG A 202 13.25 6.10 18.56
CA ARG A 202 13.34 6.84 19.83
C ARG A 202 14.58 7.75 19.86
N ALA A 203 15.72 7.26 19.39
CA ALA A 203 16.95 8.06 19.29
C ALA A 203 16.80 9.23 18.31
N HIS A 204 16.15 9.01 17.16
CA HIS A 204 15.85 10.07 16.18
C HIS A 204 14.87 11.11 16.71
N LEU A 205 13.84 10.69 17.45
CA LEU A 205 12.89 11.61 18.10
C LEU A 205 13.61 12.51 19.12
N ALA A 206 14.43 11.93 20.00
CA ALA A 206 15.18 12.67 21.01
C ALA A 206 16.14 13.72 20.37
N ARG A 207 16.77 13.36 19.25
CA ARG A 207 17.62 14.28 18.46
C ARG A 207 16.82 15.37 17.76
N SER A 208 15.56 15.13 17.41
CA SER A 208 14.71 16.11 16.71
C SER A 208 14.14 17.18 17.65
N ILE A 209 13.95 16.83 18.92
CA ILE A 209 13.41 17.75 19.96
C ILE A 209 14.51 18.65 20.53
N ARG A 210 15.75 18.16 20.65
CA ARG A 210 16.88 18.89 21.25
C ARG A 210 17.20 20.25 20.54
N PRO A 211 17.21 20.35 19.20
CA PRO A 211 17.40 21.62 18.50
C PRO A 211 16.24 22.61 18.71
N GLN A 212 15.00 22.11 18.79
CA GLN A 212 13.81 22.97 18.94
C GLN A 212 13.78 23.68 20.31
N ARG A 213 14.20 23.00 21.39
CA ARG A 213 14.28 23.61 22.73
C ARG A 213 15.35 24.70 22.81
N ILE A 214 16.52 24.49 22.21
CA ILE A 214 17.62 25.48 22.23
C ILE A 214 17.22 26.76 21.48
N HIS A 215 16.51 26.64 20.36
CA HIS A 215 16.00 27.82 19.64
C HIS A 215 14.89 28.55 20.42
N ALA A 216 13.95 27.83 21.02
CA ALA A 216 12.89 28.42 21.83
C ALA A 216 13.42 29.16 23.07
N GLU A 217 14.40 28.57 23.79
CA GLU A 217 15.03 29.18 24.96
C GLU A 217 15.86 30.44 24.58
N ALA A 218 16.50 30.44 23.41
CA ALA A 218 17.24 31.60 22.91
C ALA A 218 16.31 32.76 22.51
N ASP A 219 15.16 32.47 21.91
CA ASP A 219 14.16 33.49 21.54
C ASP A 219 13.46 34.07 22.77
N GLU A 220 13.13 33.24 23.76
CA GLU A 220 12.54 33.71 25.04
C GLU A 220 13.52 34.59 25.82
N LYS A 221 14.82 34.29 25.79
CA LYS A 221 15.87 35.14 26.35
C LYS A 221 15.96 36.49 25.63
N ARG A 222 15.95 36.50 24.30
CA ARG A 222 15.95 37.74 23.50
C ARG A 222 14.72 38.62 23.77
N GLN A 223 13.54 38.01 23.94
CA GLN A 223 12.33 38.76 24.28
C GLN A 223 12.37 39.35 25.70
N ARG A 224 12.93 38.62 26.68
CA ARG A 224 13.14 39.15 28.03
C ARG A 224 14.11 40.34 28.05
N ASP A 225 15.23 40.23 27.33
CA ASP A 225 16.24 41.29 27.26
C ASP A 225 15.68 42.56 26.58
N GLN A 226 14.88 42.41 25.51
CA GLN A 226 14.20 43.53 24.84
C GLN A 226 13.15 44.22 25.71
N HIS A 227 12.40 43.46 26.53
CA HIS A 227 11.38 44.00 27.42
C HIS A 227 12.00 44.75 28.62
N ALA A 228 13.18 44.32 29.08
CA ALA A 228 13.97 45.00 30.11
C ALA A 228 14.52 46.35 29.61
N GLU A 229 14.99 46.43 28.36
CA GLU A 229 15.50 47.67 27.77
C GLU A 229 14.40 48.74 27.55
N HIS A 230 13.15 48.32 27.27
CA HIS A 230 12.03 49.24 27.05
C HIS A 230 11.33 49.70 28.34
N SER A 231 11.69 49.13 29.50
CA SER A 231 11.07 49.43 30.80
C SER A 231 11.83 50.47 31.64
N HIS A 232 12.91 51.05 31.11
CA HIS A 232 13.57 52.21 31.73
C HIS A 232 13.14 53.52 31.06
N PRO A 233 12.11 54.22 31.59
CA PRO A 233 11.83 55.57 31.14
C PRO A 233 12.93 56.50 31.65
N HIS A 234 13.46 57.31 30.74
CA HIS A 234 14.25 58.50 31.01
C HIS A 234 13.59 59.32 32.14
N GLN A 235 14.12 59.21 33.35
CA GLN A 235 13.96 60.26 34.35
C GLN A 235 15.03 61.31 34.05
N SER A 236 14.60 62.45 33.52
CA SER A 236 15.35 63.70 33.50
C SER A 236 14.36 64.83 33.74
#